data_AF-A0A7V9PNR2-F1
#
_entry.id   AF-A0A7V9PNR2-F1
#
_cell.length_a   1.000
_cell.length_b   1.000
_cell.length_c   1.000
_cell.angle_alpha   90.00
_cell.angle_beta   90.00
_cell.angle_gamma   90.00
#
_symmetry.space_group_name_H-M   'P 1'
#
loop_
_entity.id
_entity.type
_entity.pdbx_description
1 polymer ?
#
loop_
_entity_poly.entity_id
_entity_poly.type
_entity_poly.pdbx_seq_one_letter_code
_entity_poly.pdbx_strand_id
1 'polypeptide(L)' 'MVDNTVSGGEVAHADPGERAQVLTAFNRHVAADARTVQVVLTVREGVTLIRRRD' A
#
# COMPACT_ATOMS: atom_id res chain seq x y z
N MET A 1 -4.61 -4.01 -9.30
CA MET A 1 -5.08 -2.88 -8.46
C MET A 1 -5.40 -3.45 -7.09
N VAL A 2 -5.06 -2.73 -6.03
CA VAL A 2 -5.35 -3.11 -4.64
C VAL A 2 -5.98 -1.92 -3.93
N ASP A 3 -7.04 -2.16 -3.17
CA ASP A 3 -7.78 -1.16 -2.40
C ASP A 3 -7.36 -1.14 -0.91
N ASN A 4 -7.81 -0.10 -0.20
CA ASN A 4 -7.60 0.13 1.24
C ASN A 4 -6.13 0.17 1.67
N THR A 5 -5.21 0.52 0.76
CA THR A 5 -3.77 0.43 1.00
C THR A 5 -3.24 1.45 1.99
N VAL A 6 -4.01 2.47 2.35
CA VAL A 6 -3.64 3.46 3.38
C VAL A 6 -4.34 3.18 4.73
N SER A 7 -5.29 2.24 4.80
CA SER A 7 -6.00 1.85 6.04
C SER A 7 -6.53 3.05 6.84
N GLY A 8 -7.21 3.99 6.17
CA GLY A 8 -7.69 5.22 6.82
C GLY A 8 -6.59 6.15 7.37
N GLY A 9 -5.32 5.92 7.02
CA GLY A 9 -4.17 6.66 7.52
C GLY A 9 -3.33 5.90 8.57
N GLU A 10 -3.86 4.81 9.13
CA GLU A 10 -3.20 4.11 10.25
C GLU A 10 -1.82 3.55 9.92
N VAL A 11 -1.54 3.24 8.65
CA VAL A 11 -0.21 2.78 8.19
C VAL A 11 0.92 3.78 8.48
N ALA A 12 0.59 5.04 8.77
CA ALA A 12 1.53 6.09 9.15
C ALA A 12 1.60 6.33 10.68
N HIS A 13 0.79 5.65 11.48
CA HIS A 13 0.78 5.81 12.94
C HIS A 13 1.99 5.13 13.58
N ALA A 14 2.41 5.64 14.75
CA ALA A 14 3.52 5.07 15.51
C ALA A 14 3.16 3.70 16.15
N ASP A 15 1.89 3.50 16.50
CA ASP A 15 1.34 2.25 17.06
C ASP A 15 0.10 1.81 16.25
N PRO A 16 0.31 1.23 15.05
CA PRO A 16 -0.79 0.82 14.18
C PRO A 16 -1.42 -0.49 14.63
N GLY A 17 -2.73 -0.64 14.44
CA GLY A 17 -3.42 -1.91 14.66
C GLY A 17 -2.92 -3.02 13.71
N GLU A 18 -3.25 -4.28 14.03
CA GLU A 18 -2.77 -5.46 13.29
C GLU A 18 -3.02 -5.36 11.78
N ARG A 19 -4.21 -4.91 11.37
CA ARG A 19 -4.54 -4.70 9.94
C ARG A 19 -3.59 -3.71 9.27
N ALA A 20 -3.29 -2.58 9.92
CA ALA A 20 -2.40 -1.56 9.38
C ALA A 20 -0.94 -2.03 9.36
N GLN A 21 -0.51 -2.90 10.29
CA GLN A 21 0.80 -3.55 10.26
C GLN A 21 0.94 -4.47 9.04
N VAL A 22 -0.07 -5.30 8.77
CA VAL A 22 -0.10 -6.18 7.59
C VAL A 22 -0.07 -5.37 6.30
N LEU A 23 -0.88 -4.30 6.21
CA LEU A 23 -0.89 -3.41 5.04
C LEU A 23 0.44 -2.67 4.87
N THR A 24 1.11 -2.30 5.96
CA THR A 24 2.46 -1.71 5.91
C THR A 24 3.47 -2.69 5.32
N ALA A 25 3.44 -3.96 5.74
CA ALA A 25 4.30 -5.00 5.20
C ALA A 25 4.02 -5.24 3.70
N PHE A 26 2.74 -5.30 3.32
CA PHE A 26 2.30 -5.39 1.93
C PHE A 26 2.81 -4.20 1.09
N ASN A 27 2.61 -2.97 1.56
CA ASN A 27 3.05 -1.77 0.85
C ASN A 27 4.57 -1.75 0.67
N ARG A 28 5.35 -2.16 1.68
CA ARG A 28 6.81 -2.28 1.59
C ARG A 28 7.22 -3.34 0.56
N HIS A 29 6.53 -4.49 0.54
CA HIS A 29 6.78 -5.54 -0.44
C HIS A 29 6.54 -5.04 -1.87
N VAL A 30 5.38 -4.43 -2.14
CA VAL A 30 5.06 -3.87 -3.46
C VAL A 30 6.03 -2.77 -3.84
N ALA A 31 6.39 -1.88 -2.91
CA ALA A 31 7.35 -0.81 -3.15
C ALA A 31 8.72 -1.34 -3.61
N ALA A 32 9.14 -2.51 -3.11
CA ALA A 32 10.40 -3.15 -3.44
C ALA A 32 10.36 -4.04 -4.70
N ASP A 33 9.18 -4.29 -5.29
CA ASP A 33 9.05 -5.21 -6.43
C ASP A 33 9.54 -4.57 -7.74
N ALA A 34 10.79 -4.88 -8.10
CA ALA A 34 11.44 -4.41 -9.33
C ALA A 34 10.75 -4.85 -10.64
N ARG A 35 9.82 -5.81 -10.59
CA ARG A 35 9.03 -6.25 -11.75
C ARG A 35 7.88 -5.30 -12.06
N THR A 36 7.63 -4.30 -11.23
CA THR A 36 6.45 -3.44 -11.34
C THR A 36 6.78 -1.94 -11.30
N VAL A 37 5.83 -1.15 -11.79
CA VAL A 37 5.73 0.28 -11.54
C VAL A 37 4.41 0.51 -10.83
N GLN A 38 4.44 1.29 -9.76
CA GLN A 38 3.32 1.46 -8.85
C GLN A 38 3.08 2.93 -8.51
N VAL A 39 1.81 3.28 -8.29
CA VAL A 39 1.40 4.58 -7.78
C VAL A 39 0.34 4.38 -6.69
N VAL A 40 0.47 5.11 -5.60
CA VAL A 40 -0.52 5.18 -4.52
C VAL A 40 -1.40 6.41 -4.77
N LEU A 41 -2.71 6.18 -4.89
CA LEU A 41 -3.72 7.23 -4.99
C LEU A 41 -4.39 7.38 -3.62
N THR A 42 -4.42 8.61 -3.09
CA THR A 42 -5.03 8.94 -1.79
C THR A 42 -6.55 9.14 -1.90
N VAL A 43 -7.21 8.31 -2.71
CA VAL A 43 -8.67 8.34 -2.89
C VAL A 43 -9.29 7.34 -1.91
N ARG A 44 -10.28 7.79 -1.13
CA ARG A 44 -10.93 6.99 -0.06
C ARG A 44 -9.88 6.46 0.93
N GLU A 45 -9.83 5.15 1.17
CA GLU A 45 -8.83 4.52 2.05
C GLU A 45 -7.52 4.13 1.34
N GLY A 46 -7.29 4.65 0.14
CA GLY A 46 -6.11 4.36 -0.66
C GLY A 46 -6.34 3.32 -1.73
N VAL A 47 -5.79 3.57 -2.92
CA VAL A 47 -5.72 2.60 -4.00
C VAL A 47 -4.30 2.56 -4.54
N THR A 48 -3.72 1.37 -4.63
CA THR A 48 -2.43 1.17 -5.31
C THR A 48 -2.67 0.57 -6.69
N LEU A 49 -2.32 1.34 -7.73
CA LEU A 49 -2.23 0.84 -9.10
C LEU A 49 -0.85 0.23 -9.30
N ILE A 50 -0.81 -0.99 -9.82
CA ILE A 50 0.42 -1.76 -10.05
C ILE A 50 0.38 -2.24 -11.49
N ARG A 51 1.38 -1.84 -12.27
CA ARG A 51 1.59 -2.31 -13.65
C ARG A 51 2.87 -3.14 -13.68
N ARG A 52 2.83 -4.33 -14.29
CA ARG A 52 4.04 -5.10 -14.56
C ARG A 52 4.90 -4.35 -15.59
N ARG A 53 6.21 -4.36 -15.40
CA ARG A 53 7.16 -3.93 -16.42
C ARG A 53 7.15 -4.95 -17.56
N ASP A 54 7.41 -4.46 -18.75
CA ASP A 54 7.45 -5.26 -19.97
C ASP A 54 8.69 -6.18 -19.96
#